data_AF-A0A5C6LPP8-F1
#
_entry.id   AF-A0A5C6LPP8-F1
#
_cell.length_a   1.000
_cell.length_b   1.000
_cell.length_c   1.000
_cell.angle_alpha   90.00
_cell.angle_beta   90.00
_cell.angle_gamma   90.00
#
_symmetry.space_group_name_H-M   'P 1'
#
loop_
_entity.id
_entity.type
_entity.pdbx_description
1 polymer ?
#
loop_
_entity_poly.entity_id
_entity_poly.type
_entity_poly.pdbx_seq_one_letter_code
_entity_poly.pdbx_strand_id
1 'polypeptide(L)'
;MCKDAHSFPEIRDIFTDHYKGEVGNVIYIQATDVVPLHSVEVMIIAADNTVLETGTAVADNSEWAYTCKVANPQLPGTRIVIAANDIPGNQTSRDFLLI
;
A
#
# COMPACT_ATOMS: atom_id res chain seq x y z
N MET A 1 16.65 22.11 -19.78
CA MET A 1 16.77 21.08 -18.74
C MET A 1 15.39 20.52 -18.50
N CYS A 2 14.97 19.50 -19.27
CA CYS A 2 13.73 18.77 -19.00
C CYS A 2 14.10 17.69 -17.98
N LYS A 3 13.58 17.83 -16.76
CA LYS A 3 13.60 16.75 -15.77
C LYS A 3 12.38 15.90 -16.10
N ASP A 4 12.65 14.69 -16.56
CA ASP A 4 11.74 13.87 -17.35
C ASP A 4 10.46 13.54 -16.60
N ALA A 5 9.31 13.74 -17.26
CA ALA A 5 7.98 13.29 -16.83
C ALA A 5 7.81 11.76 -16.97
N HIS A 6 8.90 11.01 -16.75
CA HIS A 6 9.05 9.55 -16.88
C HIS A 6 9.58 8.95 -15.57
N SER A 7 9.33 9.63 -14.46
CA SER A 7 9.68 9.10 -13.14
C SER A 7 8.57 8.12 -12.74
N PHE A 8 8.96 6.91 -12.36
CA PHE A 8 8.02 5.98 -11.76
C PHE A 8 7.71 6.42 -10.33
N PRO A 9 6.50 6.15 -9.82
CA PRO A 9 6.18 6.43 -8.44
C PRO A 9 7.07 5.62 -7.49
N GLU A 10 7.39 6.18 -6.34
CA GLU A 10 8.23 5.53 -5.31
C GLU A 10 7.42 5.24 -4.06
N ILE A 11 7.46 4.00 -3.56
CA ILE A 11 6.89 3.61 -2.27
C ILE A 11 8.02 3.62 -1.23
N ARG A 12 8.11 4.72 -0.47
CA ARG A 12 9.20 4.99 0.47
C ARG A 12 9.10 4.13 1.73
N ASP A 13 7.92 4.14 2.36
CA ASP A 13 7.68 3.45 3.62
C ASP A 13 6.27 2.87 3.68
N ILE A 14 6.14 1.78 4.43
CA ILE A 14 4.87 1.09 4.71
C ILE A 14 4.85 0.87 6.23
N PHE A 15 3.96 1.60 6.91
CA PHE A 15 3.80 1.51 8.35
C PHE A 15 2.68 0.54 8.69
N THR A 16 3.06 -0.60 9.25
CA THR A 16 2.14 -1.67 9.65
C THR A 16 1.98 -1.75 11.17
N ASP A 17 2.56 -0.82 11.94
CA ASP A 17 2.51 -0.83 13.41
C ASP A 17 1.08 -0.81 13.96
N HIS A 18 0.18 -0.14 13.25
CA HIS A 18 -1.24 -0.04 13.58
C HIS A 18 -2.09 -1.21 13.05
N TYR A 19 -1.49 -2.12 12.27
CA TYR A 19 -2.16 -3.32 11.78
C TYR A 19 -1.95 -4.49 12.74
N LYS A 20 -3.00 -4.79 13.51
CA LYS A 20 -3.09 -5.92 14.46
C LYS A 20 -4.04 -7.02 13.98
N GLY A 21 -4.48 -6.95 12.71
CA GLY A 21 -5.33 -7.99 12.12
C GLY A 21 -6.80 -7.82 12.48
N GLU A 22 -7.20 -6.67 13.00
CA GLU A 22 -8.60 -6.36 13.31
C GLU A 22 -9.20 -5.45 12.24
N VAL A 23 -10.52 -5.57 12.06
CA VAL A 23 -11.29 -4.66 11.19
C VAL A 23 -11.18 -3.24 11.75
N GLY A 24 -10.93 -2.28 10.86
CA GLY A 24 -10.73 -0.87 11.21
C GLY A 24 -9.28 -0.49 11.52
N ASN A 25 -8.36 -1.45 11.57
CA ASN A 25 -6.93 -1.15 11.62
C ASN A 25 -6.48 -0.42 10.35
N VAL A 26 -5.46 0.41 10.46
CA VAL A 26 -4.98 1.25 9.36
C VAL A 26 -3.55 0.89 9.01
N ILE A 27 -3.28 0.79 7.71
CA ILE A 27 -1.93 0.70 7.15
C ILE A 27 -1.63 2.05 6.50
N TYR A 28 -0.56 2.71 6.94
CA TYR A 28 -0.12 3.98 6.37
C TYR A 28 0.98 3.73 5.35
N ILE A 29 0.91 4.41 4.22
CA ILE A 29 1.82 4.24 3.09
C ILE A 29 2.35 5.60 2.69
N GLN A 30 3.67 5.74 2.65
CA GLN A 30 4.32 6.89 2.05
C GLN A 30 4.70 6.56 0.62
N ALA A 31 3.95 7.12 -0.31
CA ALA A 31 4.24 7.04 -1.73
C ALA A 31 4.39 8.44 -2.32
N THR A 32 5.43 8.65 -3.11
CA THR A 32 5.77 9.96 -3.69
C THR A 32 6.15 9.82 -5.15
N ASP A 33 5.80 10.82 -5.94
CA ASP A 33 6.22 10.92 -7.34
C ASP A 33 6.36 12.40 -7.73
N VAL A 34 6.98 12.66 -8.89
CA VAL A 34 7.13 14.00 -9.48
C VAL A 34 5.77 14.55 -9.93
N VAL A 35 4.83 13.67 -10.29
CA VAL A 35 3.43 14.00 -10.55
C VAL A 35 2.53 13.43 -9.45
N PRO A 36 1.30 13.95 -9.27
CA PRO A 36 0.37 13.37 -8.30
C PRO A 36 0.05 11.91 -8.63
N LEU A 37 -0.01 11.08 -7.58
CA LEU A 37 -0.46 9.71 -7.70
C LEU A 37 -1.96 9.66 -7.99
N HIS A 38 -2.35 8.76 -8.89
CA HIS A 38 -3.75 8.50 -9.21
C HIS A 38 -4.40 7.59 -8.17
N SER A 39 -3.72 6.51 -7.79
CA SER A 39 -4.22 5.55 -6.81
C SER A 39 -3.08 4.82 -6.10
N VAL A 40 -3.37 4.38 -4.87
CA VAL A 40 -2.53 3.42 -4.15
C VAL A 40 -3.41 2.24 -3.78
N GLU A 41 -3.09 1.06 -4.31
CA GLU A 41 -3.80 -0.18 -4.06
C GLU A 41 -3.06 -1.02 -3.02
N VAL A 42 -3.82 -1.68 -2.16
CA VAL A 42 -3.35 -2.54 -1.09
C VAL A 42 -3.98 -3.90 -1.25
N MET A 43 -3.15 -4.94 -1.19
CA MET A 43 -3.57 -6.34 -1.17
C MET A 43 -2.95 -7.01 0.05
N ILE A 44 -3.80 -7.61 0.89
CA ILE A 44 -3.39 -8.37 2.07
C ILE A 44 -3.55 -9.85 1.76
N ILE A 45 -2.48 -10.60 1.91
CA ILE A 45 -2.40 -12.03 1.65
C ILE A 45 -2.05 -12.73 2.97
N ALA A 46 -2.86 -13.69 3.40
CA ALA A 46 -2.60 -14.50 4.58
C ALA A 46 -1.36 -15.39 4.40
N ALA A 47 -0.87 -15.94 5.51
CA ALA A 47 0.29 -16.83 5.54
C ALA A 47 0.12 -18.12 4.72
N ASP A 48 -1.13 -18.55 4.46
CA ASP A 48 -1.46 -19.68 3.60
C ASP A 48 -1.51 -19.33 2.10
N ASN A 49 -1.14 -18.09 1.74
CA ASN A 49 -1.24 -17.47 0.41
C ASN A 49 -2.67 -17.16 -0.06
N THR A 50 -3.68 -17.23 0.82
CA THR A 50 -5.03 -16.78 0.50
C THR A 50 -5.09 -15.25 0.48
N VAL A 51 -5.65 -14.67 -0.58
CA VAL A 51 -5.91 -13.22 -0.61
C VAL A 51 -7.06 -12.91 0.36
N LEU A 52 -6.75 -12.20 1.44
CA LEU A 52 -7.72 -11.81 2.45
C LEU A 52 -8.54 -10.59 2.01
N GLU A 53 -7.84 -9.58 1.50
CA GLU A 53 -8.45 -8.31 1.17
C GLU A 53 -7.69 -7.60 0.04
N THR A 54 -8.42 -6.89 -0.80
CA THR A 54 -7.87 -5.93 -1.77
C THR A 54 -8.66 -4.64 -1.68
N GLY A 55 -8.00 -3.50 -1.88
CA GLY A 55 -8.70 -2.22 -2.00
C GLY A 55 -7.77 -1.03 -2.22
N THR A 56 -8.36 0.14 -2.40
CA THR A 56 -7.63 1.38 -2.61
C THR A 56 -7.48 2.15 -1.30
N ALA A 57 -6.27 2.61 -1.01
CA ALA A 57 -5.99 3.52 0.09
C ALA A 57 -6.56 4.92 -0.22
N VAL A 58 -6.87 5.67 0.83
CA VAL A 58 -7.36 7.05 0.73
C VAL A 58 -6.18 7.99 1.00
N ALA A 59 -6.02 9.01 0.17
CA ALA A 59 -5.03 10.05 0.40
C ALA A 59 -5.37 10.81 1.69
N ASP A 60 -4.43 10.84 2.63
CA ASP A 60 -4.51 11.55 3.90
C ASP A 60 -3.27 12.44 4.05
N ASN A 61 -3.43 13.72 3.73
CA ASN A 61 -2.35 14.70 3.70
C ASN A 61 -1.18 14.29 2.78
N SER A 62 -0.02 13.95 3.37
CA SER A 62 1.19 13.52 2.67
C SER A 62 1.34 11.99 2.59
N GLU A 63 0.34 11.24 3.06
CA GLU A 63 0.36 9.79 3.16
C GLU A 63 -0.91 9.18 2.57
N TRP A 64 -0.93 7.86 2.48
CA TRP A 64 -2.09 7.08 2.07
C TRP A 64 -2.50 6.16 3.21
N ALA A 65 -3.76 6.26 3.62
CA ALA A 65 -4.34 5.47 4.70
C ALA A 65 -5.24 4.37 4.11
N TYR A 66 -4.92 3.11 4.42
CA TYR A 66 -5.76 1.98 4.07
C TYR A 66 -6.40 1.38 5.32
N THR A 67 -7.72 1.49 5.44
CA THR A 67 -8.49 0.87 6.52
C THR A 67 -8.84 -0.57 6.16
N CYS A 68 -8.33 -1.52 6.93
CA CYS A 68 -8.62 -2.95 6.78
C CYS A 68 -10.09 -3.23 7.09
N LYS A 69 -10.75 -4.02 6.24
CA LYS A 69 -12.16 -4.42 6.38
C LYS A 69 -12.32 -5.89 6.74
N VAL A 70 -11.25 -6.69 6.61
CA VAL A 70 -11.26 -8.12 6.91
C VAL A 70 -10.36 -8.39 8.12
N ALA A 71 -10.88 -9.19 9.06
CA ALA A 71 -10.09 -9.66 10.20
C ALA A 71 -9.07 -10.72 9.75
N ASN A 72 -7.84 -10.60 10.26
CA ASN A 72 -6.75 -11.52 10.05
C ASN A 72 -6.22 -12.01 11.42
N PRO A 73 -6.70 -13.14 11.93
CA PRO A 73 -6.30 -13.64 13.25
C PRO A 73 -4.85 -14.12 13.31
N GLN A 74 -4.18 -14.32 12.16
CA GLN A 74 -2.80 -14.78 12.08
C GLN A 74 -1.92 -13.77 11.33
N LEU A 75 -1.33 -12.86 12.08
CA LEU A 75 -0.43 -11.84 11.51
C LEU A 75 0.89 -12.40 10.94
N PRO A 76 1.63 -13.27 11.65
CA PRO A 76 2.92 -13.75 11.14
C PRO A 76 2.74 -14.54 9.85
N GLY A 77 3.56 -14.21 8.84
CA GLY A 77 3.48 -14.74 7.49
C GLY A 77 2.52 -13.99 6.56
N THR A 78 1.79 -12.98 7.06
CA THR A 78 0.94 -12.14 6.21
C THR A 78 1.78 -11.26 5.29
N ARG A 79 1.49 -11.27 4.00
CA ARG A 79 2.14 -10.42 3.00
C ARG A 79 1.21 -9.28 2.60
N ILE A 80 1.69 -8.06 2.77
CA ILE A 80 1.01 -6.84 2.31
C ILE A 80 1.70 -6.41 1.02
N VAL A 81 0.94 -6.28 -0.06
CA VAL A 81 1.43 -5.82 -1.36
C VAL A 81 0.79 -4.47 -1.66
N ILE A 82 1.62 -3.47 -1.91
CA ILE A 82 1.22 -2.12 -2.24
C ILE A 82 1.53 -1.87 -3.71
N ALA A 83 0.62 -1.24 -4.44
CA ALA A 83 0.84 -0.77 -5.80
C ALA A 83 0.46 0.71 -5.92
N ALA A 84 1.44 1.57 -6.21
CA ALA A 84 1.21 2.99 -6.47
C ALA A 84 1.15 3.22 -7.98
N ASN A 85 0.10 3.91 -8.44
CA ASN A 85 -0.13 4.27 -9.83
C ASN A 85 -0.13 5.80 -9.96
N ASP A 86 0.60 6.32 -10.94
CA ASP A 86 0.59 7.75 -11.27
C ASP A 86 -0.47 8.08 -12.35
N ILE A 87 -0.63 9.36 -12.66
CA ILE A 87 -1.58 9.82 -13.70
C ILE A 87 -1.17 9.38 -15.13
N PRO A 88 0.12 9.46 -15.53
CA PRO A 88 0.60 8.91 -16.80
C PRO A 88 0.39 7.40 -17.00
N GLY A 89 0.17 6.63 -15.92
CA GLY A 89 -0.01 5.18 -15.94
C GLY A 89 1.25 4.39 -15.60
N ASN A 90 2.29 5.02 -15.04
CA ASN A 90 3.41 4.30 -14.44
C ASN A 90 2.98 3.71 -13.10
N GLN A 91 3.46 2.49 -12.84
CA GLN A 91 3.12 1.74 -11.64
C GLN A 91 4.40 1.21 -10.98
N THR A 92 4.42 1.29 -9.65
CA THR A 92 5.43 0.64 -8.80
C THR A 92 4.74 -0.19 -7.75
N SER A 93 5.23 -1.41 -7.52
CA SER A 93 4.76 -2.27 -6.44
C SER A 93 5.85 -2.59 -5.44
N ARG A 94 5.44 -2.78 -4.18
CA ARG A 94 6.31 -3.18 -3.08
C ARG A 94 5.56 -4.14 -2.15
N ASP A 95 6.21 -5.21 -1.76
CA ASP A 95 5.69 -6.14 -0.77
C ASP A 95 6.38 -5.98 0.60
N PHE A 96 5.63 -6.29 1.65
CA PHE A 96 6.09 -6.32 3.02
C PHE A 96 5.57 -7.58 3.69
N LEU A 97 6.46 -8.33 4.33
CA LEU A 97 6.13 -9.54 5.07
C LEU A 97 6.09 -9.23 6.58
N LEU A 98 4.95 -9.51 7.20
CA LEU A 98 4.80 -9.49 8.66
C LEU A 98 5.46 -10.74 9.24
N ILE A 99 6.45 -10.54 10.12
CA ILE A 99 7.20 -11.61 10.80
C ILE A 99 6.81 -11.73 12.27
#